data_AF-A0A081RBU1-F1
#
_entry.id   AF-A0A081RBU1-F1
#
_cell.length_a   1.000
_cell.length_b   1.000
_cell.length_c   1.000
_cell.angle_alpha   90.00
_cell.angle_beta   90.00
_cell.angle_gamma   90.00
#
_symmetry.space_group_name_H-M   'P 1'
#
loop_
_entity.id
_entity.type
_entity.pdbx_description
1 polymer ?
#
loop_
_entity_poly.entity_id
_entity_poly.type
_entity_poly.pdbx_seq_one_letter_code
_entity_poly.pdbx_strand_id
1 'polypeptide(L)'
;MAEAAQHSAVEQGGADVPHLNQAIHSEGMEPVGTVAHEGVVPHTDPKAVGMDATAWVSLAMAVFILILVIKKVPGLIGGALDGRIAQIKTQLEEASKLRAEAEALKAEYEAKLTAAAGEADAMRKSAEHEAATLLEDAKANAAALVSRRQKMAEDKIGAAERSAIADIRTKAVRAATSAAASLIAQGHDAKADKLLVDDAIKGLGPSV
;
A
#
# COMPACT_ATOMS: atom_id res chain seq x y z
N MET A 1 4.90 42.72 29.23
CA MET A 1 3.74 43.62 29.31
C MET A 1 2.49 42.75 29.24
N ALA A 2 1.51 42.76 30.11
CA ALA A 2 1.34 43.21 31.49
C ALA A 2 -0.13 42.88 31.77
N GLU A 3 -0.42 41.91 32.63
CA GLU A 3 -1.71 41.79 33.33
C GLU A 3 -1.45 40.87 34.54
N ALA A 4 -1.08 41.40 35.71
CA ALA A 4 -1.87 42.19 36.65
C ALA A 4 -3.04 41.38 37.24
N ALA A 5 -2.78 40.63 38.31
CA ALA A 5 -3.48 40.75 39.60
C ALA A 5 -3.19 39.53 40.49
N GLN A 6 -2.12 39.58 41.27
CA GLN A 6 -2.03 38.89 42.56
C GLN A 6 -1.09 39.68 43.48
N HIS A 7 -1.57 40.84 43.92
CA HIS A 7 -1.36 41.31 45.30
C HIS A 7 -2.14 40.31 46.19
N SER A 8 -1.71 39.87 47.37
CA SER A 8 -0.94 40.57 48.40
C SER A 8 -0.62 39.59 49.55
N ALA A 9 0.54 39.78 50.19
CA ALA A 9 0.84 39.65 51.63
C ALA A 9 0.15 38.50 52.42
N VAL A 10 0.88 37.49 52.91
CA VAL A 10 1.68 37.53 54.16
C VAL A 10 1.09 38.46 55.22
N GLU A 11 0.27 37.89 56.10
CA GLU A 11 0.31 38.25 57.51
C GLU A 11 0.08 36.99 58.37
N GLN A 12 0.93 36.88 59.39
CA GLN A 12 0.90 35.88 60.44
C GLN A 12 -0.20 36.21 61.43
N GLY A 13 -0.95 35.21 61.87
CA GLY A 13 -1.90 35.36 62.97
C GLY A 13 -2.30 33.99 63.47
N GLY A 14 -1.71 33.57 64.59
CA GLY A 14 -2.05 32.33 65.26
C GLY A 14 -3.54 32.29 65.58
N ALA A 15 -4.21 31.25 65.10
CA ALA A 15 -5.54 30.86 65.53
C ALA A 15 -5.52 29.34 65.69
N ASP A 16 -5.58 28.93 66.95
CA ASP A 16 -5.72 27.55 67.42
C ASP A 16 -6.75 26.80 66.59
N VAL A 17 -6.32 25.70 65.98
CA VAL A 17 -7.20 24.76 65.29
C VAL A 17 -7.92 23.97 66.38
N PRO A 18 -9.26 24.00 66.48
CA PRO A 18 -9.96 23.34 67.59
C PRO A 18 -9.79 21.82 67.49
N HIS A 19 -8.97 21.27 68.37
CA HIS A 19 -8.76 19.85 68.53
C HIS A 19 -10.03 19.23 69.11
N LEU A 20 -10.58 18.21 68.44
CA LEU A 20 -11.75 17.41 68.84
C LEU A 20 -11.64 16.73 70.23
N ASN A 21 -10.52 16.92 70.94
CA ASN A 21 -10.25 16.37 72.27
C ASN A 21 -10.56 17.37 73.42
N GLN A 22 -11.02 18.59 73.14
CA GLN A 22 -11.28 19.60 74.18
C GLN A 22 -12.76 19.93 74.42
N ALA A 23 -13.69 19.19 73.82
CA ALA A 23 -15.14 19.40 74.04
C ALA A 23 -15.73 18.54 75.18
N ILE A 24 -14.91 17.94 76.06
CA ILE A 24 -15.41 16.97 77.07
C ILE A 24 -15.15 17.39 78.52
N HIS A 25 -14.52 18.53 78.82
CA HIS A 25 -14.18 18.87 80.22
C HIS A 25 -14.38 20.35 80.57
N SER A 26 -15.62 20.74 80.90
CA SER A 26 -16.02 21.86 81.80
C SER A 26 -17.53 22.07 81.58
N GLU A 27 -18.48 21.86 82.49
CA GLU A 27 -18.62 22.05 83.95
C GLU A 27 -19.72 21.05 84.41
N GLY A 28 -19.89 20.51 85.62
CA GLY A 28 -19.31 20.64 86.95
C GLY A 28 -20.32 20.03 87.97
N MET A 29 -19.82 19.27 88.97
CA MET A 29 -20.50 18.73 90.19
C MET A 29 -21.62 17.68 89.98
N GLU A 30 -21.59 16.44 90.52
CA GLU A 30 -21.21 15.91 91.84
C GLU A 30 -20.74 14.43 91.75
N PRO A 31 -19.93 13.91 92.70
CA PRO A 31 -19.46 12.53 92.72
C PRO A 31 -20.48 11.59 93.38
N VAL A 32 -21.37 10.98 92.59
CA VAL A 32 -22.20 9.88 93.08
C VAL A 32 -21.47 8.58 92.80
N GLY A 33 -21.02 7.96 93.89
CA GLY A 33 -20.26 6.72 93.89
C GLY A 33 -20.88 5.62 93.04
N THR A 34 -20.00 4.76 92.56
CA THR A 34 -20.31 3.46 91.98
C THR A 34 -21.13 2.64 92.97
N VAL A 35 -22.45 2.79 92.91
CA VAL A 35 -23.36 1.71 93.27
C VAL A 35 -23.21 0.66 92.18
N ALA A 36 -22.76 -0.51 92.59
CA ALA A 36 -22.78 -1.70 91.76
C ALA A 36 -24.16 -1.81 91.09
N HIS A 37 -24.21 -1.62 89.77
CA HIS A 37 -25.21 -2.26 88.94
C HIS A 37 -24.77 -3.72 88.76
N GLU A 38 -24.73 -4.46 89.86
CA GLU A 38 -25.06 -5.88 89.82
C GLU A 38 -26.57 -5.93 89.59
N GLY A 39 -26.92 -6.00 88.31
CA GLY A 39 -28.28 -5.95 87.87
C GLY A 39 -28.27 -6.10 86.36
N VAL A 40 -28.01 -7.32 85.88
CA VAL A 40 -28.59 -7.76 84.61
C VAL A 40 -30.09 -7.55 84.79
N VAL A 41 -30.56 -6.38 84.35
CA VAL A 41 -31.99 -6.07 84.33
C VAL A 41 -32.57 -7.09 83.35
N PRO A 42 -33.38 -8.06 83.81
CA PRO A 42 -34.04 -8.95 82.88
C PRO A 42 -34.91 -8.02 82.03
N HIS A 43 -34.61 -7.95 80.74
CA HIS A 43 -35.44 -7.22 79.79
C HIS A 43 -36.84 -7.83 79.93
N THR A 44 -37.76 -7.07 80.52
CA THR A 44 -39.13 -7.51 80.74
C THR A 44 -39.78 -7.67 79.37
N ASP A 45 -39.79 -8.91 78.89
CA ASP A 45 -40.54 -9.37 77.73
C ASP A 45 -42.02 -8.96 77.90
N PRO A 46 -42.59 -8.13 77.00
CA PRO A 46 -44.03 -8.02 76.91
C PRO A 46 -44.56 -9.37 76.38
N LYS A 47 -44.86 -10.30 77.29
CA LYS A 47 -45.50 -11.58 76.98
C LYS A 47 -46.95 -11.32 76.57
N ALA A 48 -47.19 -11.17 75.27
CA ALA A 48 -48.52 -11.29 74.69
C ALA A 48 -48.77 -12.77 74.36
N VAL A 49 -49.72 -13.41 75.07
CA VAL A 49 -50.14 -14.81 74.84
C VAL A 49 -49.02 -15.84 75.10
N GLY A 50 -48.38 -15.80 76.27
CA GLY A 50 -47.54 -16.92 76.77
C GLY A 50 -46.20 -17.18 76.07
N MET A 51 -45.82 -16.39 75.07
CA MET A 51 -44.54 -16.47 74.34
C MET A 51 -43.70 -15.20 74.56
N ASP A 52 -42.38 -15.35 74.61
CA ASP A 52 -41.41 -14.23 74.70
C ASP A 52 -41.43 -13.35 73.44
N ALA A 53 -41.04 -12.07 73.54
CA ALA A 53 -41.03 -11.14 72.40
C ALA A 53 -40.07 -11.62 71.31
N THR A 54 -38.96 -12.26 71.70
CA THR A 54 -38.04 -12.94 70.79
C THR A 54 -38.72 -14.08 70.00
N ALA A 55 -39.67 -14.80 70.61
CA ALA A 55 -40.42 -15.85 69.95
C ALA A 55 -41.37 -15.26 68.89
N TRP A 56 -42.04 -14.14 69.18
CA TRP A 56 -42.86 -13.43 68.19
C TRP A 56 -42.01 -12.85 67.03
N VAL A 57 -40.83 -12.29 67.33
CA VAL A 57 -39.89 -11.81 66.30
C VAL A 57 -39.38 -12.97 65.44
N SER A 58 -39.03 -14.11 66.04
CA SER A 58 -38.58 -15.29 65.31
C SER A 58 -39.68 -15.87 64.41
N LEU A 59 -40.94 -15.86 64.88
CA LEU A 59 -42.10 -16.30 64.11
C LEU A 59 -42.40 -15.33 62.96
N ALA A 60 -42.33 -14.02 63.19
CA ALA A 60 -42.44 -13.01 62.13
C ALA A 60 -41.34 -13.15 61.07
N MET A 61 -40.09 -13.41 61.49
CA MET A 61 -38.97 -13.64 60.57
C MET A 61 -39.12 -14.95 59.80
N ALA A 62 -39.59 -16.02 60.44
CA ALA A 62 -39.88 -17.29 59.78
C ALA A 62 -40.99 -17.13 58.72
N VAL A 63 -42.08 -16.40 59.03
CA VAL A 63 -43.14 -16.09 58.08
C VAL A 63 -42.61 -15.22 56.94
N PHE A 64 -41.76 -14.23 57.21
CA PHE A 64 -41.12 -13.40 56.18
C PHE A 64 -40.25 -14.23 55.23
N ILE A 65 -39.38 -15.10 55.76
CA ILE A 65 -38.56 -16.02 54.96
C ILE A 65 -39.45 -16.96 54.13
N LEU A 66 -40.52 -17.50 54.73
CA LEU A 66 -41.46 -18.36 54.02
C LEU A 66 -42.14 -17.62 52.85
N ILE A 67 -42.56 -16.37 53.06
CA ILE A 67 -43.11 -15.52 52.00
C ILE A 67 -42.07 -15.26 50.90
N LEU A 68 -40.81 -14.99 51.23
CA LEU A 68 -39.74 -14.80 50.24
C LEU A 68 -39.47 -16.06 49.39
N VAL A 69 -39.52 -17.24 50.03
CA VAL A 69 -39.37 -18.53 49.35
C VAL A 69 -40.58 -18.80 48.43
N ILE A 70 -41.81 -18.56 48.91
CA ILE A 70 -43.03 -18.73 48.10
C ILE A 70 -43.06 -17.73 46.93
N LYS A 71 -42.60 -16.49 47.13
CA LYS A 71 -42.46 -15.47 46.06
C LYS A 71 -41.23 -15.69 45.17
N LYS A 72 -40.44 -16.76 45.40
CA LYS A 72 -39.28 -17.18 44.59
C LYS A 72 -38.21 -16.10 44.42
N VAL A 73 -38.04 -15.21 45.40
CA VAL A 73 -37.00 -14.18 45.40
C VAL A 73 -35.58 -14.75 45.20
N PRO A 74 -35.17 -15.86 45.87
CA PRO A 74 -33.86 -16.45 45.59
C PRO A 74 -33.70 -16.97 44.15
N GLY A 75 -34.80 -17.42 43.52
CA GLY A 75 -34.79 -17.85 42.12
C GLY A 75 -34.64 -16.70 41.13
N LEU A 76 -35.22 -15.54 41.41
CA LEU A 76 -35.06 -14.32 40.60
C LEU A 76 -33.62 -13.81 40.62
N ILE A 77 -32.97 -13.84 41.79
CA ILE A 77 -31.55 -13.47 41.92
C ILE A 77 -30.66 -14.45 41.17
N GLY A 78 -30.90 -15.76 41.34
CA GLY A 78 -30.19 -16.80 40.58
C GLY A 78 -30.32 -16.62 39.07
N GLY A 79 -31.55 -16.41 38.56
CA GLY A 79 -31.80 -16.18 37.15
C GLY A 79 -31.15 -14.91 36.60
N ALA A 80 -31.08 -13.83 37.39
CA ALA A 80 -30.38 -12.61 37.00
C ALA A 80 -28.86 -12.82 36.89
N LEU A 81 -28.27 -13.58 37.83
CA LEU A 81 -26.85 -13.96 37.78
C LEU A 81 -26.55 -14.89 36.59
N ASP A 82 -27.39 -15.89 36.36
CA ASP A 82 -27.26 -16.79 35.20
C ASP A 82 -27.37 -16.02 33.88
N GLY A 83 -28.29 -15.06 33.80
CA GLY A 83 -28.41 -14.15 32.65
C GLY A 83 -27.13 -13.33 32.42
N ARG A 84 -26.50 -12.82 33.49
CA ARG A 84 -25.21 -12.12 33.39
C ARG A 84 -24.08 -13.06 32.96
N ILE A 85 -24.03 -14.27 33.50
CA ILE A 85 -23.02 -15.28 33.11
C ILE A 85 -23.18 -15.64 31.63
N ALA A 86 -24.41 -15.86 31.16
CA ALA A 86 -24.69 -16.12 29.76
C ALA A 86 -24.25 -14.95 28.87
N GLN A 87 -24.58 -13.71 29.27
CA GLN A 87 -24.17 -12.51 28.52
C GLN A 87 -22.64 -12.35 28.45
N ILE A 88 -21.92 -12.66 29.53
CA ILE A 88 -20.45 -12.61 29.56
C ILE A 88 -19.86 -13.72 28.69
N LYS A 89 -20.42 -14.93 28.74
CA LYS A 89 -19.99 -16.05 27.87
C LYS A 89 -20.15 -15.70 26.40
N THR A 90 -21.30 -15.17 25.99
CA THR A 90 -21.52 -14.74 24.61
C THR A 90 -20.54 -13.65 24.18
N GLN A 91 -20.31 -12.63 25.02
CA GLN A 91 -19.32 -11.59 24.72
C GLN A 91 -17.88 -12.14 24.61
N LEU A 92 -17.52 -13.11 25.45
CA LEU A 92 -16.21 -13.75 25.40
C LEU A 92 -16.05 -14.62 24.15
N GLU A 93 -17.10 -15.35 23.76
CA GLU A 93 -17.14 -16.12 22.52
C GLU A 93 -17.01 -15.20 21.30
N GLU A 94 -17.79 -14.11 21.24
CA GLU A 94 -17.69 -13.09 20.19
C GLU A 94 -16.31 -12.45 20.13
N ALA A 95 -15.73 -12.08 21.27
CA ALA A 95 -14.38 -11.51 21.33
C ALA A 95 -13.32 -12.52 20.87
N SER A 96 -13.46 -13.79 21.25
CA SER A 96 -12.54 -14.86 20.83
C SER A 96 -12.64 -15.11 19.32
N LYS A 97 -13.86 -15.10 18.76
CA LYS A 97 -14.12 -15.23 17.34
C LYS A 97 -13.55 -14.04 16.58
N LEU A 98 -13.79 -12.81 17.03
CA LEU A 98 -13.26 -11.60 16.42
C LEU A 98 -11.73 -11.59 16.42
N ARG A 99 -11.11 -12.08 17.50
CA ARG A 99 -9.65 -12.24 17.57
C ARG A 99 -9.15 -13.28 16.58
N ALA A 100 -9.82 -14.44 16.48
CA ALA A 100 -9.46 -15.47 15.51
C ALA A 100 -9.60 -14.96 14.06
N GLU A 101 -10.65 -14.20 13.76
CA GLU A 101 -10.85 -13.57 12.46
C GLU A 101 -9.76 -12.52 12.16
N ALA A 102 -9.38 -11.71 13.14
CA ALA A 102 -8.29 -10.74 12.99
C ALA A 102 -6.92 -11.42 12.78
N GLU A 103 -6.63 -12.49 13.51
CA GLU A 103 -5.40 -13.27 13.35
C GLU A 103 -5.36 -13.98 11.98
N ALA A 104 -6.49 -14.55 11.53
CA ALA A 104 -6.61 -15.13 10.19
C ALA A 104 -6.42 -14.09 9.09
N LEU A 105 -7.05 -12.91 9.23
CA LEU A 105 -6.93 -11.81 8.28
C LEU A 105 -5.49 -11.31 8.20
N LYS A 106 -4.82 -11.15 9.36
CA LYS A 106 -3.41 -10.77 9.41
C LYS A 106 -2.54 -11.79 8.66
N ALA A 107 -2.73 -13.08 8.90
CA ALA A 107 -1.98 -14.12 8.20
C ALA A 107 -2.23 -14.10 6.68
N GLU A 108 -3.47 -13.85 6.25
CA GLU A 108 -3.81 -13.72 4.84
C GLU A 108 -3.11 -12.50 4.20
N TYR A 109 -3.07 -11.35 4.87
CA TYR A 109 -2.36 -10.17 4.37
C TYR A 109 -0.84 -10.35 4.35
N GLU A 110 -0.25 -11.01 5.34
CA GLU A 110 1.18 -11.35 5.34
C GLU A 110 1.51 -12.29 4.18
N ALA A 111 0.69 -13.33 3.96
CA ALA A 111 0.84 -14.22 2.81
C ALA A 111 0.71 -13.45 1.48
N LYS A 112 -0.31 -12.59 1.34
CA LYS A 112 -0.49 -11.74 0.15
C LYS A 112 0.70 -10.80 -0.07
N LEU A 113 1.27 -10.23 0.99
CA LEU A 113 2.42 -9.34 0.88
C LEU A 113 3.66 -10.09 0.39
N THR A 114 3.92 -11.29 0.93
CA THR A 114 5.03 -12.14 0.47
C THR A 114 4.84 -12.61 -0.98
N ALA A 115 3.61 -12.98 -1.36
CA ALA A 115 3.27 -13.34 -2.72
C ALA A 115 3.46 -12.16 -3.69
N ALA A 116 2.95 -10.98 -3.35
CA ALA A 116 3.10 -9.77 -4.14
C ALA A 116 4.57 -9.34 -4.30
N ALA A 117 5.38 -9.48 -3.23
CA ALA A 117 6.81 -9.23 -3.32
C ALA A 117 7.51 -10.23 -4.26
N GLY A 118 7.16 -11.52 -4.17
CA GLY A 118 7.68 -12.55 -5.07
C GLY A 118 7.26 -12.33 -6.53
N GLU A 119 6.01 -11.92 -6.77
CA GLU A 119 5.51 -11.57 -8.10
C GLU A 119 6.21 -10.33 -8.67
N ALA A 120 6.44 -9.30 -7.84
CA ALA A 120 7.18 -8.11 -8.26
C ALA A 120 8.64 -8.45 -8.64
N ASP A 121 9.31 -9.29 -7.86
CA ASP A 121 10.67 -9.76 -8.17
C ASP A 121 10.70 -10.61 -9.45
N ALA A 122 9.71 -11.48 -9.64
CA ALA A 122 9.57 -12.28 -10.86
C ALA A 122 9.32 -11.39 -12.09
N MET A 123 8.42 -10.40 -11.96
CA MET A 123 8.14 -9.42 -13.01
C MET A 123 9.38 -8.61 -13.37
N ARG A 124 10.15 -8.17 -12.36
CA ARG A 124 11.41 -7.46 -12.58
C ARG A 124 12.43 -8.31 -13.32
N LYS A 125 12.62 -9.56 -12.91
CA LYS A 125 13.53 -10.50 -13.60
C LYS A 125 13.10 -10.77 -15.03
N SER A 126 11.79 -10.94 -15.28
CA SER A 126 11.27 -11.10 -16.65
C SER A 126 11.55 -9.87 -17.49
N ALA A 127 11.27 -8.68 -16.96
CA ALA A 127 11.52 -7.42 -17.65
C ALA A 127 13.02 -7.20 -17.95
N GLU A 128 13.92 -7.54 -17.02
CA GLU A 128 15.36 -7.47 -17.22
C GLU A 128 15.82 -8.46 -18.31
N HIS A 129 15.26 -9.68 -18.32
CA HIS A 129 15.55 -10.67 -19.36
C HIS A 129 15.04 -10.22 -20.74
N GLU A 130 13.80 -9.74 -20.83
CA GLU A 130 13.19 -9.21 -22.05
C GLU A 130 13.93 -7.97 -22.57
N ALA A 131 14.39 -7.10 -21.68
CA ALA A 131 15.20 -5.96 -22.07
C ALA A 131 16.55 -6.39 -22.66
N ALA A 132 17.20 -7.41 -22.06
CA ALA A 132 18.46 -7.94 -22.56
C ALA A 132 18.30 -8.59 -23.95
N THR A 133 17.24 -9.38 -24.15
CA THR A 133 16.95 -9.99 -25.47
C THR A 133 16.60 -8.93 -26.51
N LEU A 134 15.80 -7.93 -26.15
CA LEU A 134 15.46 -6.83 -27.05
C LEU A 134 16.70 -6.02 -27.45
N LEU A 135 17.65 -5.81 -26.53
CA LEU A 135 18.91 -5.15 -26.85
C LEU A 135 19.80 -5.96 -27.80
N GLU A 136 19.90 -7.27 -27.60
CA GLU A 136 20.61 -8.17 -28.53
C GLU A 136 19.95 -8.14 -29.92
N ASP A 137 18.63 -8.29 -30.00
CA ASP A 137 17.89 -8.24 -31.25
C ASP A 137 18.03 -6.87 -31.93
N ALA A 138 17.95 -5.78 -31.17
CA ALA A 138 18.14 -4.43 -31.70
C ALA A 138 19.55 -4.24 -32.28
N LYS A 139 20.59 -4.73 -31.60
CA LYS A 139 21.97 -4.69 -32.11
C LYS A 139 22.12 -5.52 -33.39
N ALA A 140 21.58 -6.74 -33.40
CA ALA A 140 21.63 -7.62 -34.57
C ALA A 140 20.92 -6.98 -35.78
N ASN A 141 19.73 -6.42 -35.57
CA ASN A 141 18.98 -5.71 -36.60
C ASN A 141 19.70 -4.45 -37.07
N ALA A 142 20.29 -3.66 -36.16
CA ALA A 142 21.08 -2.49 -36.52
C ALA A 142 22.30 -2.86 -37.37
N ALA A 143 23.03 -3.91 -36.99
CA ALA A 143 24.17 -4.42 -37.76
C ALA A 143 23.74 -4.89 -39.16
N ALA A 144 22.62 -5.63 -39.26
CA ALA A 144 22.07 -6.06 -40.53
C ALA A 144 21.63 -4.87 -41.42
N LEU A 145 21.02 -3.83 -40.83
CA LEU A 145 20.66 -2.60 -41.55
C LEU A 145 21.87 -1.85 -42.08
N VAL A 146 22.93 -1.73 -41.27
CA VAL A 146 24.19 -1.10 -41.69
C VAL A 146 24.81 -1.88 -42.83
N SER A 147 24.94 -3.20 -42.71
CA SER A 147 25.47 -4.06 -43.78
C SER A 147 24.66 -3.93 -45.07
N ARG A 148 23.33 -3.94 -44.99
CA ARG A 148 22.47 -3.75 -46.17
C ARG A 148 22.67 -2.39 -46.81
N ARG A 149 22.77 -1.32 -46.01
CA ARG A 149 23.03 0.04 -46.52
C ARG A 149 24.40 0.16 -47.17
N GLN A 150 25.42 -0.45 -46.58
CA GLN A 150 26.75 -0.51 -47.15
C GLN A 150 26.71 -1.20 -48.53
N LYS A 151 26.09 -2.39 -48.62
CA LYS A 151 25.96 -3.11 -49.89
C LYS A 151 25.21 -2.29 -50.94
N MET A 152 24.10 -1.64 -50.57
CA MET A 152 23.37 -0.76 -51.50
C MET A 152 24.22 0.42 -51.98
N ALA A 153 25.06 0.99 -51.11
CA ALA A 153 25.98 2.07 -51.48
C ALA A 153 27.08 1.56 -52.42
N GLU A 154 27.68 0.41 -52.12
CA GLU A 154 28.67 -0.26 -52.98
C GLU A 154 28.08 -0.59 -54.36
N ASP A 155 26.88 -1.17 -54.41
CA ASP A 155 26.17 -1.46 -55.65
C ASP A 155 25.89 -0.19 -56.47
N LYS A 156 25.53 0.91 -55.79
CA LYS A 156 25.29 2.22 -56.43
C LYS A 156 26.57 2.85 -56.95
N ILE A 157 27.67 2.75 -56.21
CA ILE A 157 29.00 3.19 -56.65
C ILE A 157 29.42 2.40 -57.89
N GLY A 158 29.34 1.06 -57.84
CA GLY A 158 29.69 0.23 -58.99
C GLY A 158 28.81 0.49 -60.22
N ALA A 159 27.53 0.78 -60.03
CA ALA A 159 26.66 1.21 -61.13
C ALA A 159 27.06 2.58 -61.70
N ALA A 160 27.40 3.55 -60.85
CA ALA A 160 27.86 4.87 -61.25
C ALA A 160 29.21 4.82 -61.98
N GLU A 161 30.15 3.99 -61.51
CA GLU A 161 31.45 3.76 -62.17
C GLU A 161 31.28 3.18 -63.58
N ARG A 162 30.43 2.14 -63.72
CA ARG A 162 30.10 1.58 -65.05
C ARG A 162 29.49 2.63 -65.98
N SER A 163 28.58 3.46 -65.47
CA SER A 163 27.99 4.57 -66.24
C SER A 163 29.05 5.59 -66.65
N ALA A 164 29.91 6.02 -65.73
CA ALA A 164 30.96 6.99 -66.00
C ALA A 164 31.96 6.49 -67.05
N ILE A 165 32.35 5.22 -66.99
CA ILE A 165 33.21 4.59 -68.01
C ILE A 165 32.51 4.59 -69.38
N ALA A 166 31.22 4.24 -69.42
CA ALA A 166 30.44 4.26 -70.66
C ALA A 166 30.32 5.68 -71.24
N ASP A 167 30.15 6.70 -70.39
CA ASP A 167 30.09 8.10 -70.80
C ASP A 167 31.43 8.60 -71.36
N ILE A 168 32.56 8.27 -70.71
CA ILE A 168 33.90 8.61 -71.20
C ILE A 168 34.15 7.95 -72.55
N ARG A 169 33.83 6.65 -72.68
CA ARG A 169 33.95 5.93 -73.96
C ARG A 169 33.12 6.60 -75.04
N THR A 170 31.87 6.96 -74.74
CA THR A 170 30.98 7.64 -75.70
C THR A 170 31.54 9.00 -76.12
N LYS A 171 32.06 9.80 -75.17
CA LYS A 171 32.73 11.08 -75.47
C LYS A 171 33.97 10.90 -76.34
N ALA A 172 34.81 9.90 -76.05
CA ALA A 172 35.99 9.58 -76.84
C ALA A 172 35.63 9.15 -78.26
N VAL A 173 34.63 8.28 -78.42
CA VAL A 173 34.11 7.87 -79.75
C VAL A 173 33.60 9.09 -80.52
N ARG A 174 32.78 9.94 -79.90
CA ARG A 174 32.29 11.17 -80.55
C ARG A 174 33.42 12.12 -80.96
N ALA A 175 34.42 12.32 -80.10
CA ALA A 175 35.58 13.16 -80.43
C ALA A 175 36.39 12.58 -81.60
N ALA A 176 36.65 11.27 -81.59
CA ALA A 176 37.35 10.57 -82.66
C ALA A 176 36.56 10.64 -83.99
N THR A 177 35.26 10.36 -83.97
CA THR A 177 34.39 10.46 -85.16
C THR A 177 34.33 11.90 -85.68
N SER A 178 34.23 12.91 -84.80
CA SER A 178 34.25 14.32 -85.21
C SER A 178 35.58 14.70 -85.84
N ALA A 179 36.70 14.30 -85.25
CA ALA A 179 38.04 14.58 -85.80
C ALA A 179 38.24 13.88 -87.16
N ALA A 180 37.82 12.62 -87.28
CA ALA A 180 37.83 11.89 -88.54
C ALA A 180 36.96 12.57 -89.60
N ALA A 181 35.75 13.01 -89.25
CA ALA A 181 34.88 13.75 -90.16
C ALA A 181 35.51 15.08 -90.63
N SER A 182 36.16 15.82 -89.71
CA SER A 182 36.89 17.05 -90.07
C SER A 182 38.10 16.78 -90.97
N LEU A 183 38.85 15.70 -90.73
CA LEU A 183 40.00 15.32 -91.56
C LEU A 183 39.56 14.89 -92.96
N ILE A 184 38.48 14.11 -93.06
CA ILE A 184 37.86 13.73 -94.35
C ILE A 184 37.41 14.99 -95.10
N ALA A 185 36.74 15.93 -94.43
CA ALA A 185 36.29 17.18 -95.05
C ALA A 185 37.45 18.05 -95.57
N GLN A 186 38.60 18.05 -94.89
CA GLN A 186 39.79 18.78 -95.33
C GLN A 186 40.56 18.07 -96.47
N GLY A 187 40.50 16.74 -96.51
CA GLY A 187 41.18 15.90 -97.51
C GLY A 187 40.34 15.56 -98.75
N HIS A 188 39.12 16.11 -98.88
CA HIS A 188 38.20 15.83 -99.98
C HIS A 188 38.50 16.71 -101.19
N ASP A 189 38.90 16.08 -102.30
CA ASP A 189 39.14 16.64 -103.63
C ASP A 189 38.25 15.86 -104.61
N ALA A 190 37.72 16.50 -105.66
CA ALA A 190 36.97 15.88 -106.75
C ALA A 190 37.57 14.57 -107.29
N LYS A 191 38.90 14.38 -107.22
CA LYS A 191 39.59 13.14 -107.58
C LYS A 191 39.39 12.00 -106.56
N ALA A 192 39.34 12.31 -105.27
CA ALA A 192 39.02 11.36 -104.21
C ALA A 192 37.54 10.96 -104.24
N ASP A 193 36.63 11.91 -104.51
CA ASP A 193 35.19 11.67 -104.63
C ASP A 193 34.89 10.70 -105.77
N LYS A 194 35.54 10.89 -106.93
CA LYS A 194 35.36 10.00 -108.09
C LYS A 194 35.78 8.56 -107.77
N LEU A 195 36.90 8.37 -107.06
CA LEU A 195 37.35 7.04 -106.64
C LEU A 195 36.37 6.40 -105.64
N LEU A 196 35.86 7.16 -104.66
CA LEU A 196 34.86 6.66 -103.70
C LEU A 196 33.54 6.28 -104.37
N VAL A 197 33.10 7.06 -105.38
CA VAL A 197 31.90 6.75 -106.17
C VAL A 197 32.11 5.50 -107.02
N ASP A 198 33.25 5.36 -107.69
CA ASP A 198 33.57 4.16 -108.48
C ASP A 198 33.65 2.90 -107.58
N ASP A 199 34.23 3.00 -106.37
CA ASP A 199 34.30 1.89 -105.41
C ASP A 199 32.91 1.55 -104.82
N ALA A 200 32.07 2.54 -104.52
CA ALA A 200 30.69 2.32 -104.09
C ALA A 200 29.83 1.69 -105.21
N ILE A 201 29.98 2.13 -106.46
CA ILE A 201 29.33 1.51 -107.63
C ILE A 201 29.83 0.08 -107.82
N LYS A 202 31.12 -0.18 -107.60
CA LYS A 202 31.70 -1.53 -107.67
C LYS A 202 31.20 -2.44 -106.53
N GLY A 203 30.98 -1.91 -105.34
CA GLY A 203 30.38 -2.63 -104.20
C GLY A 203 28.88 -2.88 -104.35
N LEU A 204 28.19 -2.11 -105.20
CA LEU A 204 26.80 -2.32 -105.60
C LEU A 204 26.65 -3.10 -106.92
N GLY A 205 27.74 -3.29 -107.66
CA GLY A 205 27.83 -4.19 -108.81
C GLY A 205 27.57 -5.64 -108.37
N PRO A 206 27.02 -6.49 -109.25
CA PRO A 206 26.29 -7.68 -108.85
C PRO A 206 27.17 -8.61 -108.01
N SER A 207 26.92 -8.62 -106.70
CA SER A 207 27.37 -9.66 -105.80
C SER A 207 26.62 -10.94 -106.17
N VAL A 208 27.21 -11.71 -107.09
CA VAL A 208 27.06 -13.17 -107.13
C VAL A 208 27.62 -13.73 -105.83
#